data_AF-A0A8C0VWM4-F1
#
_entry.id   AF-A0A8C0VWM4-F1
#
_cell.length_a   1.000
_cell.length_b   1.000
_cell.length_c   1.000
_cell.angle_alpha   90.00
_cell.angle_beta   90.00
_cell.angle_gamma   90.00
#
_symmetry.space_group_name_H-M   'P 1'
#
loop_
_entity.id
_entity.type
_entity.pdbx_description
1 polymer ?
#
loop_
_entity_poly.entity_id
_entity_poly.type
_entity_poly.pdbx_seq_one_letter_code
_entity_poly.pdbx_strand_id
1 'polypeptide(L)'
;MTFMDRVKNMLHVLCFDFWFQTFDEKKWNQFYSEVLGKPTTLFETMGKADIWLIRTYWDLEFPHPLLPNFVFVGGLQCKPAKPLPKEIEDFVQSSGENGVVVFSLGSMVSNLTEERANVIASALAQIPQKVVWRYDGKKPDTLGSNTQLYKWIPQNDLLGHPKTKAFITHGGANGVYEAIHHGIPMVGIPLFGDQPDNIVRMKAKGAAVRLDFTTMSTTDLLNALETVINDPLYKENAMRLSKIHHDQPLKPLEQAVFWIEFVMRHKGAKHLRPAVHDLTWFQYHSLDVIGFLLACVGTVIFITTRCCLICYQKYTKTGKKKKRD
;
A
#
# COMPACT_ATOMS: atom_id res chain seq x y z
N MET A 1 -2.77 -9.76 15.26
CA MET A 1 -1.40 -10.17 14.88
C MET A 1 -0.86 -11.10 15.96
N THR A 2 -0.71 -12.38 15.64
CA THR A 2 -0.20 -13.40 16.56
C THR A 2 1.33 -13.36 16.64
N PHE A 3 1.93 -14.12 17.56
CA PHE A 3 3.38 -14.29 17.59
C PHE A 3 3.91 -14.89 16.29
N MET A 4 3.25 -15.92 15.75
CA MET A 4 3.69 -16.53 14.50
C MET A 4 3.58 -15.61 13.31
N ASP A 5 2.58 -14.71 13.28
CA ASP A 5 2.51 -13.68 12.25
C ASP A 5 3.71 -12.73 12.33
N ARG A 6 4.12 -12.33 13.54
CA ARG A 6 5.33 -11.49 13.74
C ARG A 6 6.61 -12.19 13.31
N VAL A 7 6.75 -13.49 13.60
CA VAL A 7 7.90 -14.29 13.15
C VAL A 7 7.94 -14.36 11.63
N LYS A 8 6.80 -14.67 10.99
CA LYS A 8 6.70 -14.68 9.53
C LYS A 8 7.04 -13.32 8.94
N ASN A 9 6.49 -12.24 9.49
CA ASN A 9 6.78 -10.88 9.03
C ASN A 9 8.27 -10.56 9.14
N MET A 10 8.92 -10.92 10.26
CA MET A 10 10.37 -10.74 10.43
C MET A 10 11.16 -11.50 9.38
N LEU A 11 10.83 -12.78 9.14
CA LEU A 11 11.47 -13.59 8.11
C LEU A 11 11.26 -13.00 6.71
N HIS A 12 10.06 -12.53 6.39
CA HIS A 12 9.77 -11.89 5.12
C HIS A 12 10.59 -10.61 4.92
N VAL A 13 10.73 -9.77 5.94
CA VAL A 13 11.56 -8.56 5.89
C VAL A 13 13.02 -8.93 5.63
N LEU A 14 13.59 -9.86 6.41
CA LEU A 14 14.98 -10.29 6.24
C LEU A 14 15.26 -10.91 4.86
N CYS A 15 14.34 -11.76 4.38
CA CYS A 15 14.45 -12.36 3.05
C CYS A 15 14.34 -11.31 1.95
N PHE A 16 13.44 -10.33 2.09
CA PHE A 16 13.28 -9.24 1.13
C PHE A 16 14.54 -8.37 1.08
N ASP A 17 15.06 -7.94 2.23
CA ASP A 17 16.27 -7.12 2.30
C ASP A 17 17.46 -7.83 1.65
N PHE A 18 17.65 -9.12 1.95
CA PHE A 18 18.71 -9.92 1.34
C PHE A 18 18.55 -10.02 -0.19
N TRP A 19 17.34 -10.31 -0.67
CA TRP A 19 17.07 -10.45 -2.10
C TRP A 19 17.24 -9.12 -2.84
N PHE A 20 16.69 -8.03 -2.31
CA PHE A 20 16.76 -6.70 -2.90
C PHE A 20 18.21 -6.20 -2.98
N GLN A 21 18.99 -6.32 -1.90
CA GLN A 21 20.41 -5.94 -1.88
C GLN A 21 21.24 -6.74 -2.89
N THR A 22 20.94 -8.04 -3.04
CA THR A 22 21.75 -8.93 -3.88
C THR A 22 21.48 -8.76 -5.37
N PHE A 23 20.22 -8.59 -5.79
CA PHE A 23 19.82 -8.69 -7.20
C PHE A 23 19.42 -7.37 -7.84
N ASP A 24 18.73 -6.49 -7.11
CA ASP A 24 18.21 -5.24 -7.65
C ASP A 24 19.10 -4.05 -7.32
N GLU A 25 19.62 -3.97 -6.09
CA GLU A 25 20.40 -2.82 -5.65
C GLU A 25 21.66 -2.62 -6.50
N LYS A 26 22.37 -3.69 -6.87
CA LYS A 26 23.56 -3.58 -7.73
C LYS A 26 23.25 -2.96 -9.09
N LYS A 27 22.14 -3.37 -9.71
CA LYS A 27 21.69 -2.83 -11.00
C LYS A 27 21.30 -1.36 -10.86
N TRP A 28 20.59 -1.01 -9.80
CA TRP A 28 20.25 0.38 -9.50
C TRP A 28 21.50 1.22 -9.23
N ASN A 29 22.43 0.77 -8.39
CA ASN A 29 23.67 1.47 -8.07
C ASN A 29 24.50 1.73 -9.34
N GLN A 30 24.59 0.75 -10.25
CA GLN A 30 25.23 0.93 -11.55
C GLN A 30 24.52 2.00 -12.36
N PHE A 31 23.20 1.90 -12.52
CA PHE A 31 22.39 2.87 -13.25
C PHE A 31 22.56 4.30 -12.71
N TYR A 32 22.46 4.50 -11.39
CA TYR A 32 22.66 5.81 -10.76
C TYR A 32 24.08 6.33 -10.98
N SER A 33 25.09 5.46 -10.87
CA SER A 33 26.48 5.85 -11.06
C SER A 33 26.77 6.28 -12.50
N GLU A 34 26.20 5.57 -13.49
CA GLU A 34 26.30 5.92 -14.92
C GLU A 34 25.60 7.24 -15.23
N VAL A 35 24.36 7.42 -14.77
CA VAL A 35 23.57 8.64 -15.04
C VAL A 35 24.16 9.87 -14.35
N LEU A 36 24.68 9.73 -13.13
CA LEU A 36 25.23 10.85 -12.36
C LEU A 36 26.73 11.06 -12.61
N GLY A 37 27.40 10.18 -13.36
CA GLY A 37 28.82 10.26 -13.69
C GLY A 37 29.77 10.11 -12.49
N LYS A 38 29.29 9.56 -11.36
CA LYS A 38 30.09 9.35 -10.14
C LYS A 38 29.57 8.15 -9.34
N PRO A 39 30.43 7.42 -8.62
CA PRO A 39 30.00 6.30 -7.77
C PRO A 39 28.90 6.75 -6.80
N THR A 40 27.70 6.19 -6.94
CA THR A 40 26.51 6.57 -6.16
C THR A 40 25.62 5.34 -5.95
N THR A 41 25.05 5.19 -4.76
CA THR A 41 24.05 4.14 -4.50
C THR A 41 22.62 4.65 -4.55
N LEU A 42 21.67 3.75 -4.77
CA LEU A 42 20.23 4.00 -4.68
C LEU A 42 19.88 4.60 -3.32
N PHE A 43 20.33 3.96 -2.23
CA PHE A 43 20.05 4.40 -0.87
C PHE A 43 20.66 5.77 -0.54
N GLU A 44 21.88 6.05 -1.00
CA GLU A 44 22.49 7.37 -0.84
C GLU A 44 21.69 8.44 -1.58
N THR A 45 21.21 8.13 -2.79
CA THR A 45 20.41 9.07 -3.58
C THR A 45 19.05 9.33 -2.95
N MET A 46 18.34 8.27 -2.58
CA MET A 46 17.05 8.35 -1.89
C MET A 46 17.19 9.10 -0.55
N GLY A 47 18.24 8.80 0.23
CA GLY A 47 18.50 9.43 1.52
C GLY A 47 18.79 10.93 1.46
N LYS A 48 19.00 11.51 0.27
CA LYS A 48 19.17 12.96 0.05
C LYS A 48 17.86 13.70 -0.21
N ALA A 49 16.73 12.99 -0.33
CA ALA A 49 15.44 13.64 -0.56
C ALA A 49 15.06 14.55 0.61
N ASP A 50 14.79 15.81 0.31
CA ASP A 50 14.34 16.81 1.27
C ASP A 50 12.90 16.54 1.73
N ILE A 51 12.00 16.19 0.80
CA ILE A 51 10.59 15.86 1.04
C ILE A 51 10.22 14.62 0.23
N TRP A 52 9.41 13.75 0.83
CA TRP A 52 8.80 12.59 0.19
C TRP A 52 7.32 12.85 -0.09
N LEU A 53 6.95 12.99 -1.36
CA LEU A 53 5.55 13.04 -1.78
C LEU A 53 5.03 11.61 -1.95
N ILE A 54 4.24 11.14 -0.98
CA ILE A 54 3.71 9.78 -0.97
C ILE A 54 2.30 9.77 -1.55
N ARG A 55 2.08 8.99 -2.61
CA ARG A 55 0.78 8.91 -3.32
C ARG A 55 -0.25 8.06 -2.60
N THR A 56 -0.38 8.23 -1.30
CA THR A 56 -1.41 7.59 -0.49
C THR A 56 -1.99 8.58 0.53
N TYR A 57 -3.06 8.21 1.25
CA TYR A 57 -3.69 8.99 2.32
C TYR A 57 -4.43 8.07 3.31
N TRP A 58 -4.92 8.62 4.43
CA TRP A 58 -5.49 7.85 5.54
C TRP A 58 -6.85 7.20 5.24
N ASP A 59 -7.52 7.65 4.18
CA ASP A 59 -8.68 6.99 3.61
C ASP A 59 -8.34 5.58 3.10
N LEU A 60 -7.12 5.33 2.62
CA LEU A 60 -6.64 4.03 2.15
C LEU A 60 -5.67 3.38 3.14
N GLU A 61 -4.69 4.10 3.68
CA GLU A 61 -3.65 3.50 4.52
C GLU A 61 -4.14 3.00 5.88
N PHE A 62 -3.31 2.12 6.47
CA PHE A 62 -3.34 1.85 7.90
C PHE A 62 -2.53 2.92 8.66
N PRO A 63 -2.92 3.28 9.89
CA PRO A 63 -2.17 4.25 10.68
C PRO A 63 -0.76 3.74 11.01
N HIS A 64 0.25 4.58 10.79
CA HIS A 64 1.65 4.29 11.15
C HIS A 64 2.43 5.59 11.43
N PRO A 65 3.57 5.51 12.16
CA PRO A 65 4.42 6.66 12.38
C PRO A 65 4.93 7.27 11.07
N LEU A 66 5.15 8.59 11.07
CA LEU A 66 5.65 9.34 9.93
C LEU A 66 6.79 10.25 10.34
N LEU A 67 7.70 10.47 9.40
CA LEU A 67 8.72 11.48 9.50
C LEU A 67 8.16 12.83 9.05
N PRO A 68 8.69 13.96 9.58
CA PRO A 68 8.16 15.29 9.25
C PRO A 68 8.35 15.68 7.78
N ASN A 69 9.25 15.01 7.05
CA ASN A 69 9.44 15.20 5.61
C ASN A 69 8.56 14.30 4.73
N PHE A 70 7.61 13.54 5.29
CA PHE A 70 6.66 12.74 4.53
C PHE A 70 5.35 13.49 4.35
N VAL A 71 4.95 13.69 3.10
CA VAL A 71 3.76 14.43 2.72
C VAL A 71 2.87 13.54 1.88
N PHE A 72 1.67 13.29 2.35
CA PHE A 72 0.68 12.52 1.61
C PHE A 72 -0.01 13.34 0.54
N VAL A 73 -0.12 12.75 -0.65
CA VAL A 73 -0.73 13.34 -1.85
C VAL A 73 -1.58 12.29 -2.59
N GLY A 74 -2.19 11.37 -1.85
CA GLY A 74 -3.10 10.34 -2.39
C GLY A 74 -4.27 10.95 -3.17
N GLY A 75 -4.59 10.36 -4.32
CA GLY A 75 -5.70 10.82 -5.17
C GLY A 75 -5.47 12.13 -5.93
N LEU A 76 -4.22 12.58 -6.10
CA LEU A 76 -3.89 13.77 -6.90
C LEU A 76 -4.41 13.74 -8.35
N GLN A 77 -4.70 12.55 -8.89
CA GLN A 77 -5.27 12.35 -10.22
C GLN A 77 -6.79 12.46 -10.28
N CYS A 78 -7.48 12.36 -9.14
CA CYS A 78 -8.94 12.31 -9.07
C CYS A 78 -9.54 13.65 -9.46
N LYS A 79 -10.67 13.60 -10.18
CA LYS A 79 -11.35 14.79 -10.70
C LYS A 79 -12.86 14.62 -10.57
N PRO A 80 -13.62 15.73 -10.43
CA PRO A 80 -15.07 15.69 -10.61
C PRO A 80 -15.43 15.04 -11.94
N ALA A 81 -16.51 14.25 -11.95
CA ALA A 81 -16.97 13.58 -13.16
C ALA A 81 -17.42 14.61 -14.21
N LYS A 82 -17.02 14.38 -15.44
CA LYS A 82 -17.48 15.09 -16.63
C LYS A 82 -18.64 14.32 -17.29
N PRO A 83 -19.44 14.98 -18.15
CA PRO A 83 -20.44 14.28 -18.95
C PRO A 83 -19.83 13.15 -19.79
N LEU A 84 -20.50 12.00 -19.83
CA LEU A 84 -20.06 10.85 -20.61
C LEU A 84 -20.30 11.10 -22.11
N PRO A 85 -19.50 10.49 -23.00
CA PRO A 85 -19.83 10.42 -24.43
C PRO A 85 -21.23 9.83 -24.63
N LYS A 86 -21.99 10.41 -25.58
CA LYS A 86 -23.41 10.08 -25.78
C LYS A 86 -23.70 8.58 -25.86
N GLU A 87 -22.88 7.82 -26.60
CA GLU A 87 -23.05 6.36 -26.73
C GLU A 87 -22.95 5.63 -25.38
N ILE A 88 -22.00 6.02 -24.54
CA ILE A 88 -21.80 5.42 -23.21
C ILE A 88 -22.92 5.88 -22.28
N GLU A 89 -23.30 7.16 -22.34
CA GLU A 89 -24.41 7.72 -21.57
C GLU A 89 -25.72 6.99 -21.87
N ASP A 90 -26.07 6.82 -23.15
CA ASP A 90 -27.29 6.12 -23.58
C ASP A 90 -27.32 4.67 -23.05
N PHE A 91 -26.18 3.96 -23.10
CA PHE A 91 -26.06 2.62 -22.52
C PHE A 91 -26.22 2.62 -20.98
N VAL A 92 -25.59 3.57 -20.29
CA VAL A 92 -25.69 3.73 -18.83
C VAL A 92 -27.13 4.05 -18.42
N GLN A 93 -27.82 4.93 -19.15
CA GLN A 93 -29.21 5.30 -18.87
C GLN A 93 -30.18 4.13 -19.13
N SER A 94 -29.90 3.27 -20.11
CA SER A 94 -30.69 2.06 -20.38
C SER A 94 -30.73 1.04 -19.23
N SER A 95 -29.90 1.22 -18.19
CA SER A 95 -29.88 0.36 -17.00
C SER A 95 -31.09 0.53 -16.07
N GLY A 96 -31.91 1.57 -16.26
CA GLY A 96 -33.05 1.84 -15.39
C GLY A 96 -32.63 1.99 -13.92
N GLU A 97 -33.41 1.45 -13.00
CA GLU A 97 -33.15 1.54 -11.55
C GLU A 97 -32.00 0.65 -11.07
N ASN A 98 -31.65 -0.40 -11.83
CA ASN A 98 -30.60 -1.35 -11.44
C ASN A 98 -29.22 -0.67 -11.40
N GLY A 99 -28.99 0.30 -12.29
CA GLY A 99 -27.72 1.01 -12.40
C GLY A 99 -26.63 0.20 -13.11
N VAL A 100 -25.38 0.62 -12.94
CA VAL A 100 -24.24 0.09 -13.71
C VAL A 100 -23.10 -0.41 -12.83
N VAL A 101 -22.38 -1.39 -13.37
CA VAL A 101 -21.09 -1.87 -12.86
C VAL A 101 -20.00 -1.46 -13.85
N VAL A 102 -18.94 -0.84 -13.35
CA VAL A 102 -17.75 -0.53 -14.14
C VAL A 102 -16.74 -1.66 -13.94
N PHE A 103 -16.12 -2.14 -15.01
CA PHE A 103 -15.09 -3.18 -14.90
C PHE A 103 -13.83 -2.80 -15.68
N SER A 104 -12.70 -2.73 -14.97
CA SER A 104 -11.38 -2.45 -15.55
C SER A 104 -10.26 -3.15 -14.77
N LEU A 105 -9.37 -3.86 -15.49
CA LEU A 105 -8.14 -4.44 -14.94
C LEU A 105 -6.91 -3.54 -15.17
N GLY A 106 -7.14 -2.25 -15.37
CA GLY A 106 -6.09 -1.26 -15.62
C GLY A 106 -5.62 -1.25 -17.08
N SER A 107 -4.56 -0.49 -17.37
CA SER A 107 -4.02 -0.30 -18.72
C SER A 107 -3.03 -1.37 -19.14
N MET A 108 -2.36 -2.02 -18.17
CA MET A 108 -1.33 -3.05 -18.41
C MET A 108 -1.91 -4.40 -18.82
N VAL A 109 -3.20 -4.62 -18.59
CA VAL A 109 -3.90 -5.86 -18.94
C VAL A 109 -4.99 -5.52 -19.94
N SER A 110 -4.71 -5.74 -21.23
CA SER A 110 -5.63 -5.45 -22.33
C SER A 110 -6.62 -6.59 -22.59
N ASN A 111 -6.19 -7.84 -22.38
CA ASN A 111 -6.99 -9.04 -22.62
C ASN A 111 -6.78 -10.08 -21.51
N LEU A 112 -7.54 -11.17 -21.60
CA LEU A 112 -7.48 -12.33 -20.72
C LEU A 112 -7.45 -13.60 -21.57
N THR A 113 -7.08 -14.73 -20.96
CA THR A 113 -7.30 -16.03 -21.60
C THR A 113 -8.80 -16.24 -21.83
N GLU A 114 -9.16 -16.96 -22.90
CA GLU A 114 -10.58 -17.19 -23.24
C GLU A 114 -11.35 -17.83 -22.09
N GLU A 115 -10.73 -18.77 -21.37
CA GLU A 115 -11.31 -19.40 -20.19
C GLU A 115 -11.66 -18.37 -19.11
N ARG A 116 -10.70 -17.53 -18.69
CA ARG A 116 -10.93 -16.53 -17.63
C ARG A 116 -11.93 -15.47 -18.08
N ALA A 117 -11.89 -15.06 -19.34
CA ALA A 117 -12.82 -14.10 -19.90
C ALA A 117 -14.26 -14.65 -19.91
N ASN A 118 -14.45 -15.93 -20.26
CA ASN A 118 -15.75 -16.59 -20.23
C ASN A 118 -16.27 -16.81 -18.81
N VAL A 119 -15.41 -17.15 -17.83
CA VAL A 119 -15.82 -17.24 -16.42
C VAL A 119 -16.38 -15.91 -15.93
N ILE A 120 -15.68 -14.81 -16.21
CA ILE A 120 -16.11 -13.47 -15.80
C ILE A 120 -17.39 -13.06 -16.55
N ALA A 121 -17.42 -13.21 -17.87
CA ALA A 121 -18.57 -12.86 -18.69
C ALA A 121 -19.85 -13.61 -18.27
N SER A 122 -19.72 -14.89 -17.90
CA SER A 122 -20.84 -15.70 -17.39
C SER A 122 -21.42 -15.15 -16.09
N ALA A 123 -20.60 -14.58 -15.21
CA ALA A 123 -21.06 -14.00 -13.95
C ALA A 123 -21.75 -12.66 -14.22
N LEU A 124 -21.15 -11.83 -15.08
CA LEU A 124 -21.70 -10.53 -15.48
C LEU A 124 -23.04 -10.68 -16.21
N ALA A 125 -23.25 -11.75 -16.98
CA ALA A 125 -24.51 -12.01 -17.66
C ALA A 125 -25.69 -12.28 -16.70
N GLN A 126 -25.41 -12.63 -15.44
CA GLN A 126 -26.43 -13.00 -14.45
C GLN A 126 -26.91 -11.83 -13.60
N ILE A 127 -26.19 -10.71 -13.58
CA ILE A 127 -26.59 -9.54 -12.79
C ILE A 127 -27.57 -8.65 -13.57
N PRO A 128 -28.53 -7.98 -12.89
CA PRO A 128 -29.50 -7.12 -13.57
C PRO A 128 -28.93 -5.75 -13.99
N GLN A 129 -27.73 -5.39 -13.52
CA GLN A 129 -27.04 -4.15 -13.90
C GLN A 129 -26.53 -4.22 -15.34
N LYS A 130 -26.40 -3.04 -15.97
CA LYS A 130 -25.57 -2.91 -17.16
C LYS A 130 -24.10 -2.90 -16.76
N VAL A 131 -23.24 -3.48 -17.59
CA VAL A 131 -21.80 -3.56 -17.31
C VAL A 131 -21.01 -2.86 -18.39
N VAL A 132 -20.21 -1.89 -17.99
CA VAL A 132 -19.25 -1.20 -18.84
C VAL A 132 -17.88 -1.82 -18.59
N TRP A 133 -17.42 -2.67 -19.51
CA TRP A 133 -16.19 -3.44 -19.35
C TRP A 133 -15.09 -2.95 -20.30
N ARG A 134 -14.01 -2.42 -19.71
CA ARG A 134 -12.77 -2.14 -20.45
C ARG A 134 -12.06 -3.44 -20.79
N TYR A 135 -12.03 -3.78 -22.08
CA TYR A 135 -11.45 -5.02 -22.59
C TYR A 135 -11.14 -4.90 -24.08
N ASP A 136 -9.93 -5.29 -24.48
CA ASP A 136 -9.42 -5.26 -25.86
C ASP A 136 -8.95 -6.66 -26.31
N GLY A 137 -9.57 -7.70 -25.74
CA GLY A 137 -9.36 -9.10 -26.13
C GLY A 137 -10.46 -9.64 -27.05
N LYS A 138 -10.37 -10.93 -27.37
CA LYS A 138 -11.45 -11.65 -28.07
C LYS A 138 -12.71 -11.62 -27.22
N LYS A 139 -13.83 -11.18 -27.82
CA LYS A 139 -15.15 -11.16 -27.19
C LYS A 139 -15.46 -12.53 -26.58
N PRO A 140 -15.80 -12.62 -25.28
CA PRO A 140 -16.20 -13.88 -24.65
C PRO A 140 -17.47 -14.45 -25.28
N ASP A 141 -17.54 -15.77 -25.41
CA ASP A 141 -18.70 -16.46 -25.98
C ASP A 141 -19.91 -16.38 -25.04
N THR A 142 -19.67 -16.29 -23.73
CA THR A 142 -20.70 -16.18 -22.68
C THR A 142 -21.07 -14.74 -22.33
N LEU A 143 -20.72 -13.76 -23.18
CA LEU A 143 -21.04 -12.35 -22.92
C LEU A 143 -22.55 -12.08 -22.98
N GLY A 144 -23.13 -11.68 -21.85
CA GLY A 144 -24.53 -11.29 -21.75
C GLY A 144 -24.86 -9.96 -22.47
N SER A 145 -26.13 -9.79 -22.84
CA SER A 145 -26.65 -8.57 -23.51
C SER A 145 -26.67 -7.32 -22.61
N ASN A 146 -26.45 -7.50 -21.31
CA ASN A 146 -26.29 -6.42 -20.35
C ASN A 146 -24.87 -5.85 -20.30
N THR A 147 -23.90 -6.46 -20.98
CA THR A 147 -22.49 -6.04 -20.93
C THR A 147 -22.02 -5.47 -22.25
N GLN A 148 -21.39 -4.30 -22.23
CA GLN A 148 -20.75 -3.68 -23.39
C GLN A 148 -19.25 -3.58 -23.18
N LEU A 149 -18.50 -4.01 -24.20
CA LEU A 149 -17.05 -4.01 -24.21
C LEU A 149 -16.53 -2.72 -24.85
N TYR A 150 -15.53 -2.12 -24.22
CA TYR A 150 -14.84 -0.93 -24.73
C TYR A 150 -13.34 -1.11 -24.64
N LYS A 151 -12.60 -0.67 -25.65
CA LYS A 151 -11.12 -0.66 -25.59
C LYS A 151 -10.60 0.31 -24.53
N TRP A 152 -11.32 1.41 -24.36
CA TRP A 152 -11.03 2.47 -23.41
C TRP A 152 -12.33 3.05 -22.86
N ILE A 153 -12.34 3.43 -21.58
CA ILE A 153 -13.51 4.01 -20.91
C ILE A 153 -13.11 5.29 -20.17
N PRO A 154 -13.99 6.29 -20.06
CA PRO A 154 -13.80 7.44 -19.17
C PRO A 154 -14.03 7.01 -17.71
N GLN A 155 -13.10 6.24 -17.14
CA GLN A 155 -13.28 5.54 -15.85
C GLN A 155 -13.66 6.48 -14.70
N ASN A 156 -12.95 7.60 -14.53
CA ASN A 156 -13.28 8.59 -13.50
C ASN A 156 -14.74 9.08 -13.61
N ASP A 157 -15.18 9.37 -14.84
CA ASP A 157 -16.51 9.94 -15.09
C ASP A 157 -17.61 8.88 -14.90
N LEU A 158 -17.34 7.64 -15.31
CA LEU A 158 -18.22 6.51 -15.03
C LEU A 158 -18.33 6.25 -13.53
N LEU A 159 -17.22 6.28 -12.78
CA LEU A 159 -17.25 6.08 -11.33
C LEU A 159 -18.00 7.19 -10.60
N GLY A 160 -17.93 8.44 -11.09
CA GLY A 160 -18.71 9.55 -10.55
C GLY A 160 -20.14 9.66 -11.09
N HIS A 161 -20.57 8.76 -11.98
CA HIS A 161 -21.93 8.78 -12.51
C HIS A 161 -22.95 8.30 -11.46
N PRO A 162 -24.11 8.97 -11.28
CA PRO A 162 -25.10 8.62 -10.24
C PRO A 162 -25.65 7.19 -10.29
N LYS A 163 -25.65 6.57 -11.48
CA LYS A 163 -26.10 5.18 -11.67
C LYS A 163 -25.05 4.12 -11.31
N THR A 164 -23.82 4.50 -11.02
CA THR A 164 -22.75 3.53 -10.73
C THR A 164 -22.91 2.92 -9.35
N LYS A 165 -22.99 1.60 -9.30
CA LYS A 165 -23.24 0.82 -8.08
C LYS A 165 -21.96 0.18 -7.53
N ALA A 166 -21.11 -0.35 -8.41
CA ALA A 166 -19.90 -1.04 -8.01
C ALA A 166 -18.80 -0.93 -9.06
N PHE A 167 -17.55 -1.12 -8.61
CA PHE A 167 -16.37 -1.17 -9.47
C PHE A 167 -15.66 -2.52 -9.35
N ILE A 168 -15.54 -3.26 -10.45
CA ILE A 168 -14.65 -4.42 -10.53
C ILE A 168 -13.27 -3.93 -10.95
N THR A 169 -12.26 -4.18 -10.13
CA THR A 169 -10.93 -3.60 -10.32
C THR A 169 -9.80 -4.56 -9.99
N HIS A 170 -8.71 -4.45 -10.73
CA HIS A 170 -7.44 -5.08 -10.34
C HIS A 170 -6.81 -4.49 -9.07
N GLY A 171 -7.27 -3.34 -8.55
CA GLY A 171 -6.71 -2.75 -7.32
C GLY A 171 -5.47 -1.88 -7.52
N GLY A 172 -5.18 -1.44 -8.74
CA GLY A 172 -4.15 -0.43 -8.97
C GLY A 172 -4.51 0.89 -8.28
N ALA A 173 -3.52 1.55 -7.68
CA ALA A 173 -3.71 2.72 -6.81
C ALA A 173 -4.58 3.82 -7.43
N ASN A 174 -4.39 4.13 -8.73
CA ASN A 174 -5.16 5.19 -9.38
C ASN A 174 -6.67 4.90 -9.40
N GLY A 175 -7.06 3.69 -9.79
CA GLY A 175 -8.47 3.30 -9.85
C GLY A 175 -9.10 3.13 -8.46
N VAL A 176 -8.31 2.70 -7.47
CA VAL A 176 -8.76 2.65 -6.07
C VAL A 176 -9.08 4.06 -5.56
N TYR A 177 -8.22 5.04 -5.82
CA TYR A 177 -8.48 6.42 -5.42
C TYR A 177 -9.65 7.04 -6.17
N GLU A 178 -9.85 6.77 -7.47
CA GLU A 178 -11.04 7.23 -8.19
C GLU A 178 -12.33 6.65 -7.57
N ALA A 179 -12.31 5.37 -7.16
CA ALA A 179 -13.44 4.75 -6.49
C ALA A 179 -13.68 5.34 -5.09
N ILE A 180 -12.62 5.60 -4.31
CA ILE A 180 -12.73 6.30 -3.02
C ILE A 180 -13.30 7.71 -3.23
N HIS A 181 -12.76 8.47 -4.18
CA HIS A 181 -13.17 9.84 -4.47
C HIS A 181 -14.67 9.94 -4.76
N HIS A 182 -15.22 9.00 -5.56
CA HIS A 182 -16.64 8.95 -5.91
C HIS A 182 -17.49 8.08 -4.97
N GLY A 183 -16.90 7.49 -3.93
CA GLY A 183 -17.59 6.67 -2.93
C GLY A 183 -18.21 5.40 -3.50
N ILE A 184 -17.50 4.71 -4.39
CA ILE A 184 -17.95 3.48 -5.06
C ILE A 184 -17.31 2.25 -4.39
N PRO A 185 -18.10 1.28 -3.89
CA PRO A 185 -17.57 0.02 -3.39
C PRO A 185 -17.03 -0.86 -4.53
N MET A 186 -16.15 -1.79 -4.20
CA MET A 186 -15.42 -2.55 -5.22
C MET A 186 -15.35 -4.06 -5.02
N VAL A 187 -15.28 -4.79 -6.13
CA VAL A 187 -14.78 -6.17 -6.16
C VAL A 187 -13.34 -6.13 -6.66
N GLY A 188 -12.40 -6.43 -5.78
CA GLY A 188 -10.97 -6.42 -6.07
C GLY A 188 -10.47 -7.78 -6.57
N ILE A 189 -9.84 -7.79 -7.73
CA ILE A 189 -9.29 -8.96 -8.42
C ILE A 189 -7.80 -8.70 -8.73
N PRO A 190 -6.93 -8.67 -7.70
CA PRO A 190 -5.54 -8.28 -7.86
C PRO A 190 -4.74 -9.28 -8.70
N LEU A 191 -3.80 -8.75 -9.49
CA LEU A 191 -3.02 -9.52 -10.45
C LEU A 191 -1.53 -9.53 -10.11
N PHE A 192 -0.95 -8.39 -9.72
CA PHE A 192 0.48 -8.28 -9.43
C PHE A 192 0.85 -6.99 -8.65
N GLY A 193 2.10 -6.90 -8.20
CA GLY A 193 2.64 -5.68 -7.59
C GLY A 193 1.96 -5.32 -6.27
N ASP A 194 1.63 -4.04 -6.11
CA ASP A 194 0.98 -3.45 -4.93
C ASP A 194 -0.53 -3.72 -4.86
N GLN A 195 -1.12 -4.22 -5.94
CA GLN A 195 -2.56 -4.43 -6.07
C GLN A 195 -3.18 -5.29 -4.95
N PRO A 196 -2.62 -6.46 -4.55
CA PRO A 196 -3.20 -7.25 -3.48
C PRO A 196 -3.29 -6.48 -2.15
N ASP A 197 -2.31 -5.63 -1.88
CA ASP A 197 -2.19 -4.87 -0.64
C ASP A 197 -3.19 -3.70 -0.62
N ASN A 198 -3.38 -2.99 -1.74
CA ASN A 198 -4.43 -1.98 -1.89
C ASN A 198 -5.83 -2.56 -1.65
N ILE A 199 -6.13 -3.74 -2.20
CA ILE A 199 -7.42 -4.41 -1.99
C ILE A 199 -7.57 -4.90 -0.54
N VAL A 200 -6.51 -5.35 0.12
CA VAL A 200 -6.55 -5.72 1.55
C VAL A 200 -6.94 -4.52 2.40
N ARG A 201 -6.40 -3.33 2.13
CA ARG A 201 -6.78 -2.09 2.82
C ARG A 201 -8.26 -1.75 2.61
N MET A 202 -8.75 -1.80 1.37
CA MET A 202 -10.16 -1.53 1.07
C MET A 202 -11.11 -2.55 1.69
N LYS A 203 -10.72 -3.83 1.72
CA LYS A 203 -11.47 -4.89 2.42
C LYS A 203 -11.51 -4.65 3.92
N ALA A 204 -10.38 -4.30 4.53
CA ALA A 204 -10.30 -4.00 5.97
C ALA A 204 -11.17 -2.79 6.36
N LYS A 205 -11.41 -1.86 5.43
CA LYS A 205 -12.30 -0.72 5.61
C LYS A 205 -13.77 -1.01 5.25
N GLY A 206 -14.09 -2.26 4.91
CA GLY A 206 -15.46 -2.69 4.58
C GLY A 206 -15.99 -2.14 3.25
N ALA A 207 -15.11 -1.69 2.34
CA ALA A 207 -15.49 -1.11 1.06
C ALA A 207 -15.15 -2.02 -0.14
N ALA A 208 -14.64 -3.23 0.11
CA ALA A 208 -14.29 -4.17 -0.94
C ALA A 208 -14.47 -5.65 -0.57
N VAL A 209 -14.81 -6.46 -1.56
CA VAL A 209 -14.61 -7.92 -1.54
C VAL A 209 -13.37 -8.26 -2.37
N ARG A 210 -12.50 -9.14 -1.87
CA ARG A 210 -11.32 -9.61 -2.61
C ARG A 210 -11.56 -11.01 -3.15
N LEU A 211 -11.31 -11.19 -4.44
CA LEU A 211 -11.28 -12.48 -5.11
C LEU A 211 -9.86 -12.81 -5.58
N ASP A 212 -9.61 -14.08 -5.85
CA ASP A 212 -8.37 -14.54 -6.48
C ASP A 212 -8.59 -14.72 -7.98
N PHE A 213 -7.78 -14.05 -8.79
CA PHE A 213 -7.94 -14.07 -10.24
C PHE A 213 -7.83 -15.49 -10.83
N THR A 214 -7.02 -16.36 -10.24
CA THR A 214 -6.73 -17.69 -10.78
C THR A 214 -7.82 -18.68 -10.41
N THR A 215 -8.29 -18.62 -9.16
CA THR A 215 -9.21 -19.64 -8.62
C THR A 215 -10.67 -19.23 -8.58
N MET A 216 -11.00 -17.93 -8.67
CA MET A 216 -12.41 -17.51 -8.61
C MET A 216 -13.24 -18.15 -9.73
N SER A 217 -14.38 -18.69 -9.34
CA SER A 217 -15.41 -19.21 -10.23
C SER A 217 -16.41 -18.11 -10.64
N THR A 218 -17.29 -18.45 -11.58
CA THR A 218 -18.44 -17.61 -11.96
C THR A 218 -19.28 -17.22 -10.75
N THR A 219 -19.57 -18.20 -9.89
CA THR A 219 -20.40 -18.02 -8.70
C THR A 219 -19.73 -17.11 -7.67
N ASP A 220 -18.41 -17.20 -7.51
CA ASP A 220 -17.68 -16.34 -6.57
C ASP A 220 -17.77 -14.87 -6.98
N LEU A 221 -17.63 -14.58 -8.28
CA LEU A 221 -17.76 -13.21 -8.78
C LEU A 221 -19.20 -12.69 -8.68
N LEU A 222 -20.19 -13.52 -9.00
CA LEU A 222 -21.60 -13.19 -8.85
C LEU A 222 -21.93 -12.83 -7.39
N ASN A 223 -21.57 -13.71 -6.45
CA ASN A 223 -21.81 -13.50 -5.02
C ASN A 223 -21.10 -12.25 -4.49
N ALA A 224 -19.86 -12.00 -4.93
CA ALA A 224 -19.12 -10.80 -4.56
C ALA A 224 -19.81 -9.52 -5.05
N LEU A 225 -20.32 -9.53 -6.29
CA LEU A 225 -21.07 -8.41 -6.86
C LEU A 225 -22.39 -8.16 -6.12
N GLU A 226 -23.18 -9.21 -5.91
CA GLU A 226 -24.42 -9.12 -5.14
C GLU A 226 -24.17 -8.59 -3.72
N THR A 227 -23.09 -9.04 -3.08
CA THR A 227 -22.69 -8.54 -1.76
C THR A 227 -22.41 -7.05 -1.79
N VAL A 228 -21.49 -6.57 -2.65
CA VAL A 228 -21.10 -5.14 -2.64
C VAL A 228 -22.20 -4.20 -3.15
N ILE A 229 -23.14 -4.71 -3.95
CA ILE A 229 -24.26 -3.92 -4.49
C ILE A 229 -25.42 -3.86 -3.50
N ASN A 230 -25.77 -4.99 -2.85
CA ASN A 230 -27.00 -5.12 -2.07
C ASN A 230 -26.80 -4.89 -0.57
N ASP A 231 -25.60 -5.15 -0.02
CA ASP A 231 -25.31 -4.83 1.38
C ASP A 231 -24.97 -3.34 1.51
N PRO A 232 -25.83 -2.53 2.17
CA PRO A 232 -25.64 -1.09 2.28
C PRO A 232 -24.34 -0.70 2.98
N LEU A 233 -23.78 -1.57 3.84
CA LEU A 233 -22.54 -1.29 4.56
C LEU A 233 -21.38 -1.02 3.62
N TYR A 234 -21.32 -1.68 2.46
CA TYR A 234 -20.25 -1.45 1.48
C TYR A 234 -20.33 -0.04 0.89
N LYS A 235 -21.54 0.39 0.51
CA LYS A 235 -21.76 1.75 -0.02
C LYS A 235 -21.54 2.80 1.06
N GLU A 236 -22.04 2.58 2.27
CA GLU A 236 -21.84 3.50 3.41
C GLU A 236 -20.36 3.67 3.75
N ASN A 237 -19.61 2.56 3.79
CA ASN A 237 -18.16 2.60 4.02
C ASN A 237 -17.43 3.32 2.89
N ALA A 238 -17.75 3.02 1.63
CA ALA A 238 -17.14 3.73 0.49
C ALA A 238 -17.43 5.24 0.53
N MET A 239 -18.67 5.64 0.85
CA MET A 239 -19.03 7.05 1.04
C MET A 239 -18.34 7.68 2.24
N ARG A 240 -18.13 6.94 3.33
CA ARG A 240 -17.34 7.41 4.49
C ARG A 240 -15.89 7.69 4.09
N LEU A 241 -15.28 6.81 3.31
CA LEU A 241 -13.92 7.02 2.79
C LEU A 241 -13.87 8.21 1.83
N SER A 242 -14.87 8.37 0.95
CA SER A 242 -15.00 9.55 0.10
C SER A 242 -15.05 10.85 0.91
N LYS A 243 -15.85 10.90 1.98
CA LYS A 243 -15.91 12.07 2.86
C LYS A 243 -14.55 12.38 3.48
N ILE A 244 -13.83 11.38 4.00
CA ILE A 244 -12.47 11.56 4.53
C ILE A 244 -11.49 12.03 3.45
N HIS A 245 -11.61 11.51 2.23
CA HIS A 245 -10.77 11.88 1.10
C HIS A 245 -10.95 13.34 0.71
N HIS A 246 -12.19 13.85 0.72
CA HIS A 246 -12.49 15.24 0.39
C HIS A 246 -12.27 16.20 1.57
N ASP A 247 -12.34 15.72 2.81
CA ASP A 247 -12.14 16.51 4.04
C ASP A 247 -10.65 16.68 4.36
N GLN A 248 -9.97 17.42 3.49
CA GLN A 248 -8.55 17.77 3.62
C GLN A 248 -8.38 19.29 3.53
N PRO A 249 -7.43 19.88 4.29
CA PRO A 249 -7.23 21.33 4.29
C PRO A 249 -6.75 21.88 2.95
N LEU A 250 -6.03 21.07 2.17
CA LEU A 250 -5.58 21.37 0.81
C LEU A 250 -5.89 20.19 -0.08
N LYS A 251 -6.16 20.45 -1.36
CA LYS A 251 -6.29 19.35 -2.33
C LYS A 251 -4.94 18.67 -2.53
N PRO A 252 -4.89 17.35 -2.80
CA PRO A 252 -3.63 16.62 -2.91
C PRO A 252 -2.63 17.21 -3.92
N LEU A 253 -3.11 17.71 -5.06
CA LEU A 253 -2.26 18.37 -6.06
C LEU A 253 -1.70 19.70 -5.56
N GLU A 254 -2.52 20.53 -4.91
CA GLU A 254 -2.09 21.81 -4.33
C GLU A 254 -1.08 21.59 -3.20
N GLN A 255 -1.27 20.55 -2.39
CA GLN A 255 -0.33 20.14 -1.36
C GLN A 255 1.02 19.71 -1.95
N ALA A 256 1.02 18.94 -3.04
CA ALA A 256 2.25 18.58 -3.76
C ALA A 256 3.00 19.83 -4.25
N VAL A 257 2.28 20.74 -4.92
CA VAL A 257 2.84 22.00 -5.43
C VAL A 257 3.42 22.83 -4.29
N PHE A 258 2.68 23.01 -3.20
CA PHE A 258 3.13 23.77 -2.04
C PHE A 258 4.47 23.28 -1.50
N TRP A 259 4.63 21.97 -1.32
CA TRP A 259 5.86 21.39 -0.75
C TRP A 259 7.04 21.42 -1.73
N ILE A 260 6.79 21.26 -3.03
CA ILE A 260 7.82 21.47 -4.06
C ILE A 260 8.33 22.91 -4.00
N GLU A 261 7.41 23.88 -4.02
CA GLU A 261 7.79 25.29 -3.93
C GLU A 261 8.44 25.62 -2.57
N PHE A 262 8.01 25.00 -1.48
CA PHE A 262 8.62 25.18 -0.16
C PHE A 262 10.11 24.83 -0.19
N VAL A 263 10.46 23.66 -0.75
CA VAL A 263 11.86 23.23 -0.89
C VAL A 263 12.64 24.22 -1.76
N MET A 264 12.06 24.68 -2.88
CA MET A 264 12.69 25.66 -3.75
C MET A 264 12.94 27.00 -3.05
N ARG A 265 11.92 27.54 -2.35
CA ARG A 265 11.99 28.82 -1.63
C ARG A 265 13.06 28.81 -0.54
N HIS A 266 13.22 27.69 0.17
CA HIS A 266 14.15 27.57 1.29
C HIS A 266 15.50 26.92 0.91
N LYS A 267 15.70 26.60 -0.37
CA LYS A 267 16.92 25.94 -0.88
C LYS A 267 17.20 24.60 -0.17
N GLY A 268 16.14 23.82 0.07
CA GLY A 268 16.16 22.54 0.77
C GLY A 268 15.22 22.48 1.97
N ALA A 269 15.17 21.32 2.65
CA ALA A 269 14.35 21.10 3.84
C ALA A 269 15.11 20.28 4.91
N LYS A 270 16.42 20.52 5.07
CA LYS A 270 17.29 19.78 5.99
C LYS A 270 16.78 19.69 7.43
N HIS A 271 16.06 20.70 7.91
CA HIS A 271 15.47 20.73 9.26
C HIS A 271 14.29 19.76 9.45
N LEU A 272 13.74 19.22 8.35
CA LEU A 272 12.71 18.17 8.34
C LEU A 272 13.30 16.78 8.05
N ARG A 273 14.58 16.69 7.67
CA ARG A 273 15.24 15.42 7.39
C ARG A 273 15.66 14.75 8.70
N PRO A 274 15.34 13.47 8.90
CA PRO A 274 15.75 12.77 10.11
C PRO A 274 17.26 12.48 10.11
N ALA A 275 17.87 12.53 11.30
CA ALA A 275 19.29 12.27 11.50
C ALA A 275 19.71 10.83 11.15
N VAL A 276 18.76 9.89 11.06
CA VAL A 276 19.01 8.48 10.69
C VAL A 276 19.82 8.34 9.41
N HIS A 277 19.65 9.23 8.45
CA HIS A 277 20.35 9.17 7.17
C HIS A 277 21.83 9.57 7.27
N ASP A 278 22.27 10.09 8.42
CA ASP A 278 23.66 10.49 8.68
C ASP A 278 24.32 9.55 9.72
N LEU A 279 23.62 8.52 10.20
CA LEU A 279 24.14 7.51 11.14
C LEU A 279 24.78 6.32 10.41
N THR A 280 25.83 5.73 11.00
CA THR A 280 26.32 4.43 10.58
C THR A 280 25.36 3.31 11.01
N TRP A 281 25.45 2.14 10.38
CA TRP A 281 24.59 0.98 10.72
C TRP A 281 24.65 0.61 12.21
N PHE A 282 25.84 0.61 12.82
CA PHE A 282 25.97 0.25 14.24
C PHE A 282 25.47 1.34 15.18
N GLN A 283 25.57 2.62 14.80
CA GLN A 283 24.97 3.74 15.55
C GLN A 283 23.45 3.69 15.47
N TYR A 284 22.90 3.41 14.28
CA TYR A 284 21.47 3.25 14.08
C TYR A 284 20.87 2.15 14.97
N HIS A 285 21.58 1.02 15.09
CA HIS A 285 21.19 -0.07 16.00
C HIS A 285 21.73 0.08 17.42
N SER A 286 22.37 1.20 17.76
CA SER A 286 22.93 1.50 19.09
C SER A 286 23.87 0.42 19.65
N LEU A 287 24.58 -0.30 18.78
CA LEU A 287 25.45 -1.41 19.20
C LEU A 287 26.66 -0.94 19.99
N ASP A 288 27.15 0.26 19.70
CA ASP A 288 28.19 0.97 20.44
C ASP A 288 27.74 1.28 21.88
N VAL A 289 26.54 1.84 22.04
CA VAL A 289 25.93 2.14 23.36
C VAL A 289 25.67 0.85 24.15
N ILE A 290 25.10 -0.16 23.50
CA ILE A 290 24.85 -1.48 24.13
C ILE A 290 26.17 -2.09 24.60
N GLY A 291 27.21 -2.08 23.74
CA GLY A 291 28.53 -2.57 24.08
C GLY A 291 29.14 -1.83 25.28
N PHE A 292 29.04 -0.50 25.31
CA PHE A 292 29.50 0.32 26.44
C PHE A 292 28.78 -0.03 27.74
N LEU A 293 27.45 -0.12 27.73
CA LEU A 293 26.65 -0.46 28.92
C LEU A 293 26.97 -1.87 29.43
N LEU A 294 27.15 -2.86 28.55
CA LEU A 294 27.56 -4.21 28.92
C LEU A 294 28.95 -4.22 29.55
N ALA A 295 29.90 -3.43 29.04
CA ALA A 295 31.23 -3.29 29.62
C ALA A 295 31.19 -2.68 31.04
N CYS A 296 30.35 -1.66 31.27
CA CYS A 296 30.12 -1.11 32.60
C CYS A 296 29.57 -2.16 33.57
N VAL A 297 28.53 -2.90 33.18
CA VAL A 297 27.93 -3.96 34.01
C VAL A 297 28.95 -5.06 34.31
N GLY A 298 29.69 -5.52 33.29
CA GLY A 298 30.75 -6.51 33.45
C GLY A 298 31.84 -6.05 34.41
N THR A 299 32.21 -4.77 34.35
CA THR A 299 33.20 -4.17 35.26
C THR A 299 32.71 -4.15 36.71
N VAL A 300 31.44 -3.77 36.94
CA VAL A 300 30.85 -3.77 38.29
C VAL A 300 30.77 -5.19 38.86
N ILE A 301 30.35 -6.16 38.06
CA ILE A 301 30.33 -7.58 38.45
C ILE A 301 31.74 -8.07 38.79
N PHE A 302 32.72 -7.73 37.95
CA PHE A 302 34.12 -8.11 38.17
C PHE A 302 34.68 -7.50 39.47
N ILE A 303 34.47 -6.21 39.71
CA ILE A 303 34.92 -5.54 40.94
C ILE A 303 34.24 -6.18 42.16
N THR A 304 32.92 -6.36 42.10
CA THR A 304 32.15 -6.93 43.22
C THR A 304 32.59 -8.35 43.54
N THR A 305 32.75 -9.20 42.53
CA THR A 305 33.24 -10.58 42.70
C THR A 305 34.66 -10.61 43.27
N ARG A 306 35.58 -9.76 42.79
CA ARG A 306 36.94 -9.65 43.34
C ARG A 306 36.94 -9.16 44.78
N CYS A 307 36.13 -8.15 45.11
CA CYS A 307 35.95 -7.68 46.49
C CYS A 307 35.41 -8.79 47.40
N CYS A 308 34.34 -9.49 46.99
CA CYS A 308 33.78 -10.62 47.73
C CYS A 308 34.79 -11.76 47.92
N LEU A 309 35.57 -12.11 46.89
CA LEU A 309 36.62 -13.12 46.97
C LEU A 309 37.76 -12.70 47.92
N ILE A 310 38.19 -11.44 47.88
CA ILE A 310 39.20 -10.91 48.79
C ILE A 310 38.67 -10.92 50.23
N CYS A 311 37.43 -10.50 50.46
CA CYS A 311 36.77 -10.57 51.77
C CYS A 311 36.69 -12.02 52.27
N TYR A 312 36.27 -12.97 51.42
CA TYR A 312 36.24 -14.39 51.75
C TYR A 312 37.63 -14.97 52.08
N GLN A 313 38.65 -14.64 51.28
CA GLN A 313 40.04 -15.06 51.54
C GLN A 313 40.59 -14.48 52.85
N LYS A 314 40.24 -13.23 53.19
CA LYS A 314 40.58 -12.63 54.48
C LYS A 314 39.90 -13.37 55.63
N TYR A 315 38.59 -13.61 55.56
CA TYR A 315 37.86 -14.34 56.61
C TYR A 315 38.38 -15.78 56.81
N THR A 316 38.65 -16.51 55.73
CA THR A 316 39.18 -17.88 55.80
C THR A 316 40.62 -17.95 56.34
N LYS A 317 41.49 -16.98 56.02
CA LYS A 317 42.84 -16.88 56.62
C LYS A 317 42.79 -16.52 58.11
N THR A 318 41.89 -15.63 58.53
CA THR A 318 41.73 -15.28 59.96
C THR A 318 41.17 -16.45 60.76
N GLY A 319 40.24 -17.24 60.19
CA GLY A 319 39.73 -18.46 60.81
C GLY A 319 40.76 -19.59 60.97
N LYS A 320 41.73 -19.71 60.06
CA LYS A 320 42.85 -20.67 60.19
C LYS A 320 43.89 -20.24 61.25
N LYS A 321 44.09 -18.94 61.46
CA LYS A 321 44.96 -18.42 62.52
C LYS A 321 44.38 -18.67 63.91
N LYS A 322 43.06 -18.53 64.07
CA LYS A 322 42.34 -18.76 65.34
C LYS A 322 42.20 -20.23 65.77
N LYS A 323 42.57 -21.20 64.91
CA LYS A 323 42.55 -22.65 65.19
C LYS A 323 43.94 -23.23 65.52
N ARG A 324 44.99 -22.40 65.57
CA ARG A 324 46.39 -22.79 65.78
C ARG A 324 46.98 -22.28 67.10
N ASP A 325 46.17 -21.66 67.94
CA ASP A 325 46.45 -21.36 69.35
C ASP A 325 45.60 -22.30 70.21
#